data_AF-A0A5D0CZU3-F1
#
_entry.id   AF-A0A5D0CZU3-F1
#
_cell.length_a   1.000
_cell.length_b   1.000
_cell.length_c   1.000
_cell.angle_alpha   90.00
_cell.angle_beta   90.00
_cell.angle_gamma   90.00
#
_symmetry.space_group_name_H-M   'P 1'
#
loop_
_entity.id
_entity.type
_entity.pdbx_description
1 polymer ?
#
loop_
_entity_poly.entity_id
_entity_poly.type
_entity_poly.pdbx_seq_one_letter_code
_entity_poly.pdbx_strand_id
1 'polypeptide(L)'
;MEHKSFLFDTKGFELELCEIVIASGDKDEPRLLIQYIVNNIGKIRSPYTGEFLDEDWEDELELGSVQELADFALTKFYSPEEEFGLSYSWDSLLEALKQLPTTINPEYWVLGHPVESEKFRLDPGGMGTGIVRVEDVPIIFRNLIELRSQFIESEFSEMDNSLYEYTFPELIEAYDELTQLYKEANDYKKGLLMTF
;
A
#
# COMPACT_ATOMS: atom_id res chain seq x y z
N MET A 1 -2.60 -11.48 -8.93
CA MET A 1 -3.00 -10.11 -8.57
C MET A 1 -1.75 -9.26 -8.62
N GLU A 2 -1.82 -8.10 -9.25
CA GLU A 2 -0.67 -7.24 -9.50
C GLU A 2 -0.46 -6.33 -8.30
N HIS A 3 0.60 -6.55 -7.53
CA HIS A 3 0.93 -5.70 -6.40
C HIS A 3 1.36 -4.33 -6.87
N LYS A 4 0.67 -3.31 -6.37
CA LYS A 4 0.94 -1.90 -6.61
C LYS A 4 1.35 -1.21 -5.32
N SER A 5 2.29 -0.28 -5.43
CA SER A 5 2.74 0.54 -4.31
C SER A 5 2.88 1.98 -4.73
N PHE A 6 2.50 2.91 -3.85
CA PHE A 6 2.57 4.34 -4.09
C PHE A 6 3.30 5.05 -2.96
N LEU A 7 4.10 6.06 -3.30
CA LEU A 7 4.60 7.00 -2.30
C LEU A 7 3.41 7.73 -1.67
N PHE A 8 3.26 7.60 -0.36
CA PHE A 8 2.06 8.03 0.35
C PHE A 8 2.38 9.02 1.47
N ASP A 9 1.63 10.12 1.53
CA ASP A 9 1.72 11.11 2.60
C ASP A 9 1.00 10.62 3.86
N THR A 10 1.64 9.69 4.58
CA THR A 10 1.05 9.11 5.81
C THR A 10 0.74 10.17 6.86
N LYS A 11 1.55 11.23 6.97
CA LYS A 11 1.33 12.30 7.95
C LYS A 11 0.13 13.14 7.59
N GLY A 12 0.00 13.54 6.32
CA GLY A 12 -1.19 14.25 5.83
C GLY A 12 -2.45 13.41 6.03
N PHE A 13 -2.39 12.12 5.69
CA PHE A 13 -3.50 11.18 5.88
C PHE A 13 -3.90 11.06 7.35
N GLU A 14 -2.95 10.82 8.24
CA GLU A 14 -3.20 10.69 9.69
C GLU A 14 -3.79 11.97 10.29
N LEU A 15 -3.36 13.15 9.82
CA LEU A 15 -3.83 14.44 10.32
C LEU A 15 -5.22 14.83 9.78
N GLU A 16 -5.56 14.47 8.53
CA GLU A 16 -6.71 15.03 7.85
C GLU A 16 -7.84 14.03 7.55
N LEU A 17 -7.55 12.76 7.29
CA LEU A 17 -8.51 11.80 6.73
C LEU A 17 -8.71 10.55 7.61
N CYS A 18 -7.69 10.10 8.33
CA CYS A 18 -7.72 8.83 9.07
C CYS A 18 -8.92 8.72 10.03
N GLU A 19 -9.17 9.73 10.86
CA GLU A 19 -10.32 9.73 11.77
C GLU A 19 -11.67 9.75 11.04
N ILE A 20 -11.76 10.43 9.88
CA ILE A 20 -12.97 10.50 9.07
C ILE A 20 -13.30 9.13 8.49
N VAL A 21 -12.29 8.41 7.97
CA VAL A 21 -12.45 7.05 7.43
C VAL A 21 -12.94 6.11 8.52
N ILE A 22 -12.25 6.07 9.67
CA ILE A 22 -12.63 5.20 10.80
C ILE A 22 -14.04 5.53 11.31
N ALA A 23 -14.35 6.81 11.52
CA ALA A 23 -15.66 7.21 12.03
C ALA A 23 -16.81 6.92 11.05
N SER A 24 -16.55 7.03 9.74
CA SER A 24 -17.52 6.69 8.69
C SER A 24 -17.73 5.18 8.63
N GLY A 25 -16.66 4.40 8.72
CA GLY A 25 -16.71 2.94 8.70
C GLY A 25 -17.37 2.33 9.93
N ASP A 26 -17.06 2.83 11.12
CA ASP A 26 -17.65 2.37 12.39
C ASP A 26 -19.17 2.50 12.44
N LYS A 27 -19.71 3.47 11.71
CA LYS A 27 -21.14 3.80 11.66
C LYS A 27 -21.81 3.36 10.37
N ASP A 28 -21.04 2.85 9.40
CA ASP A 28 -21.48 2.65 8.03
C ASP A 28 -22.20 3.89 7.47
N GLU A 29 -21.63 5.08 7.74
CA GLU A 29 -22.21 6.39 7.39
C GLU A 29 -21.26 7.20 6.50
N PRO A 30 -21.46 7.23 5.16
CA PRO A 30 -20.49 7.80 4.22
C PRO A 30 -20.48 9.34 4.17
N ARG A 31 -21.40 10.02 4.87
CA ARG A 31 -21.61 11.48 4.71
C ARG A 31 -20.37 12.32 4.95
N LEU A 32 -19.55 11.97 5.95
CA LEU A 32 -18.34 12.73 6.25
C LEU A 32 -17.26 12.54 5.17
N LEU A 33 -17.15 11.34 4.59
CA LEU A 33 -16.25 11.08 3.46
C LEU A 33 -16.70 11.82 2.20
N ILE A 34 -17.99 11.79 1.86
CA ILE A 34 -18.53 12.56 0.73
C ILE A 34 -18.24 14.05 0.93
N GLN A 35 -18.50 14.59 2.13
CA GLN A 35 -18.19 15.98 2.44
C GLN A 35 -16.68 16.28 2.31
N TYR A 36 -15.83 15.36 2.75
CA TYR A 36 -14.38 15.50 2.59
C TYR A 36 -13.99 15.55 1.10
N ILE A 37 -14.54 14.64 0.28
CA ILE A 37 -14.27 14.57 -1.16
C ILE A 37 -14.69 15.87 -1.83
N VAL A 38 -15.95 16.30 -1.63
CA VAL A 38 -16.49 17.55 -2.22
C VAL A 38 -15.65 18.77 -1.84
N ASN A 39 -15.21 18.88 -0.58
CA ASN A 39 -14.36 19.99 -0.12
C ASN A 39 -12.93 19.95 -0.70
N ASN A 40 -12.53 18.85 -1.33
CA ASN A 40 -11.21 18.64 -1.89
C ASN A 40 -11.25 18.25 -3.39
N ILE A 41 -12.36 18.53 -4.09
CA ILE A 41 -12.45 18.44 -5.56
C ILE A 41 -11.29 19.22 -6.20
N GLY A 42 -10.70 18.66 -7.26
CA GLY A 42 -9.49 19.19 -7.89
C GLY A 42 -8.18 18.93 -7.14
N LYS A 43 -8.21 18.24 -6.00
CA LYS A 43 -7.02 17.70 -5.31
C LYS A 43 -7.05 16.18 -5.17
N ILE A 44 -8.25 15.62 -5.14
CA ILE A 44 -8.51 14.18 -5.17
C ILE A 44 -8.56 13.74 -6.64
N ARG A 45 -8.06 12.54 -6.90
CA ARG A 45 -8.07 11.89 -8.20
C ARG A 45 -9.00 10.68 -8.19
N SER A 46 -9.44 10.26 -9.35
CA SER A 46 -10.10 8.98 -9.51
C SER A 46 -9.06 7.87 -9.31
N PRO A 47 -9.33 6.87 -8.45
CA PRO A 47 -8.49 5.68 -8.36
C PRO A 47 -8.56 4.83 -9.63
N TYR A 48 -9.56 5.04 -10.49
CA TYR A 48 -9.78 4.29 -11.73
C TYR A 48 -9.07 4.92 -12.93
N THR A 49 -9.12 6.25 -13.06
CA THR A 49 -8.55 6.96 -14.22
C THR A 49 -7.24 7.69 -13.92
N GLY A 50 -6.96 7.98 -12.65
CA GLY A 50 -5.86 8.84 -12.22
C GLY A 50 -6.10 10.34 -12.45
N GLU A 51 -7.19 10.72 -13.12
CA GLU A 51 -7.52 12.13 -13.38
C GLU A 51 -8.08 12.80 -12.12
N PHE A 52 -7.96 14.13 -12.03
CA PHE A 52 -8.58 14.87 -10.92
C PHE A 52 -10.11 14.77 -11.00
N LEU A 53 -10.75 14.61 -9.85
CA LEU A 53 -12.21 14.61 -9.78
C LEU A 53 -12.78 15.96 -10.19
N ASP A 54 -13.92 15.92 -10.87
CA ASP A 54 -14.73 17.07 -11.25
C ASP A 54 -16.10 17.05 -10.55
N GLU A 55 -17.09 17.78 -11.09
CA GLU A 55 -18.43 17.88 -10.50
C GLU A 55 -19.28 16.61 -10.65
N ASP A 56 -18.95 15.75 -11.61
CA ASP A 56 -19.70 14.53 -11.95
C ASP A 56 -19.01 13.26 -11.40
N TRP A 57 -18.03 13.41 -10.49
CA TRP A 57 -17.24 12.30 -9.93
C TRP A 57 -18.09 11.17 -9.30
N GLU A 58 -19.30 11.47 -8.83
CA GLU A 58 -20.22 10.48 -8.26
C GLU A 58 -20.67 9.44 -9.31
N ASP A 59 -20.64 9.78 -10.61
CA ASP A 59 -20.98 8.86 -11.70
C ASP A 59 -19.96 7.73 -11.86
N GLU A 60 -18.75 7.88 -11.29
CA GLU A 60 -17.72 6.84 -11.27
C GLU A 60 -17.94 5.79 -10.15
N LEU A 61 -18.80 6.07 -9.18
CA LEU A 61 -19.03 5.16 -8.05
C LEU A 61 -19.79 3.91 -8.50
N GLU A 62 -19.25 2.74 -8.16
CA GLU A 62 -19.93 1.47 -8.41
C GLU A 62 -20.96 1.16 -7.31
N LEU A 63 -20.57 1.36 -6.05
CA LEU A 63 -21.37 0.98 -4.88
C LEU A 63 -21.66 2.16 -3.94
N GLY A 64 -20.80 3.18 -3.92
CA GLY A 64 -20.87 4.30 -2.98
C GLY A 64 -20.60 3.89 -1.54
N SER A 65 -19.87 2.79 -1.34
CA SER A 65 -19.55 2.27 -0.01
C SER A 65 -18.53 3.15 0.72
N VAL A 66 -18.45 3.03 2.05
CA VAL A 66 -17.40 3.73 2.83
C VAL A 66 -15.99 3.37 2.35
N GLN A 67 -15.78 2.09 1.99
CA GLN A 67 -14.49 1.62 1.46
C GLN A 67 -14.16 2.32 0.13
N GLU A 68 -15.08 2.29 -0.84
CA GLU A 68 -14.88 2.92 -2.14
C GLU A 68 -14.62 4.43 -2.00
N LEU A 69 -15.42 5.12 -1.18
CA LEU A 69 -15.22 6.55 -0.93
C LEU A 69 -13.88 6.84 -0.23
N ALA A 70 -13.42 5.95 0.64
CA ALA A 70 -12.10 6.06 1.24
C ALA A 70 -11.00 5.89 0.19
N ASP A 71 -11.13 4.93 -0.74
CA ASP A 71 -10.18 4.74 -1.84
C ASP A 71 -10.06 6.00 -2.72
N PHE A 72 -11.19 6.63 -3.06
CA PHE A 72 -11.15 7.95 -3.71
C PHE A 72 -10.42 8.97 -2.84
N ALA A 73 -10.82 9.15 -1.57
CA ALA A 73 -10.23 10.18 -0.70
C ALA A 73 -8.73 9.99 -0.44
N LEU A 74 -8.23 8.75 -0.44
CA LEU A 74 -6.81 8.42 -0.28
C LEU A 74 -5.93 9.01 -1.39
N THR A 75 -6.45 9.14 -2.62
CA THR A 75 -5.70 9.69 -3.78
C THR A 75 -5.28 11.15 -3.62
N LYS A 76 -5.75 11.85 -2.58
CA LYS A 76 -5.18 13.15 -2.21
C LYS A 76 -3.73 13.05 -1.73
N PHE A 77 -3.36 11.89 -1.20
CA PHE A 77 -2.09 11.64 -0.50
C PHE A 77 -1.09 10.80 -1.30
N TYR A 78 -1.46 10.34 -2.49
CA TYR A 78 -0.57 9.68 -3.45
C TYR A 78 -1.01 9.98 -4.88
N SER A 79 -0.17 9.68 -5.88
CA SER A 79 -0.54 9.79 -7.29
C SER A 79 -0.83 8.40 -7.85
N PRO A 80 -2.07 8.11 -8.33
CA PRO A 80 -2.37 6.83 -8.98
C PRO A 80 -1.54 6.54 -10.26
N GLU A 81 -0.95 7.57 -10.86
CA GLU A 81 -0.09 7.44 -12.05
C GLU A 81 1.36 7.08 -11.71
N GLU A 82 1.78 7.22 -10.46
CA GLU A 82 3.17 6.98 -10.00
C GLU A 82 3.25 5.70 -9.17
N GLU A 83 3.18 4.56 -9.85
CA GLU A 83 3.17 3.22 -9.26
C GLU A 83 4.59 2.60 -9.25
N PHE A 84 4.94 1.96 -8.13
CA PHE A 84 6.28 1.43 -7.81
C PHE A 84 6.24 0.04 -7.16
N GLY A 85 5.16 -0.70 -7.35
CA GLY A 85 4.94 -2.01 -6.76
C GLY A 85 5.76 -3.11 -7.42
N LEU A 86 5.71 -4.29 -6.81
CA LEU A 86 6.43 -5.49 -7.25
C LEU A 86 5.71 -6.27 -8.36
N SER A 87 4.63 -5.70 -8.93
CA SER A 87 3.83 -6.35 -9.96
C SER A 87 3.42 -7.78 -9.57
N TYR A 88 3.86 -8.82 -10.28
CA TYR A 88 3.51 -10.21 -9.96
C TYR A 88 4.53 -10.93 -9.08
N SER A 89 5.63 -10.27 -8.71
CA SER A 89 6.75 -10.88 -7.98
C SER A 89 6.59 -10.85 -6.46
N TRP A 90 5.57 -10.15 -5.96
CA TRP A 90 5.39 -9.85 -4.54
C TRP A 90 5.21 -11.08 -3.65
N ASP A 91 4.50 -12.09 -4.14
CA ASP A 91 4.09 -13.26 -3.36
C ASP A 91 5.27 -14.20 -3.13
N SER A 92 6.01 -14.48 -4.19
CA SER A 92 7.21 -15.31 -4.17
C SER A 92 8.31 -14.63 -3.36
N LEU A 93 8.47 -13.31 -3.51
CA LEU A 93 9.37 -12.53 -2.67
C LEU A 93 8.95 -12.58 -1.19
N LEU A 94 7.66 -12.42 -0.89
CA LEU A 94 7.16 -12.47 0.47
C LEU A 94 7.40 -13.84 1.12
N GLU A 95 7.15 -14.94 0.43
CA GLU A 95 7.42 -16.29 0.93
C GLU A 95 8.92 -16.54 1.13
N ALA A 96 9.78 -16.00 0.26
CA ALA A 96 11.23 -16.04 0.45
C ALA A 96 11.67 -15.24 1.69
N LEU A 97 11.14 -14.02 1.88
CA LEU A 97 11.45 -13.17 3.03
C LEU A 97 11.01 -13.81 4.35
N LYS A 98 9.88 -14.53 4.37
CA LYS A 98 9.41 -15.27 5.56
C LYS A 98 10.36 -16.38 6.02
N GLN A 99 11.20 -16.91 5.13
CA GLN A 99 12.22 -17.91 5.47
C GLN A 99 13.47 -17.28 6.10
N LEU A 100 13.64 -15.96 6.01
CA LEU A 100 14.77 -15.26 6.60
C LEU A 100 14.55 -14.93 8.09
N PRO A 101 15.62 -14.86 8.89
CA PRO A 101 15.52 -14.47 10.29
C PRO A 101 15.30 -12.96 10.42
N THR A 102 14.08 -12.49 10.20
CA THR A 102 13.71 -11.08 10.36
C THR A 102 13.14 -10.79 11.74
N THR A 103 13.38 -9.58 12.26
CA THR A 103 12.82 -9.11 13.55
C THR A 103 11.42 -8.52 13.40
N ILE A 104 11.05 -8.11 12.19
CA ILE A 104 9.74 -7.55 11.82
C ILE A 104 9.12 -8.53 10.82
N ASN A 105 7.81 -8.78 10.93
CA ASN A 105 7.07 -9.62 9.99
C ASN A 105 7.22 -9.03 8.56
N PRO A 106 7.81 -9.76 7.60
CA PRO A 106 8.00 -9.28 6.23
C PRO A 106 6.69 -8.97 5.50
N GLU A 107 5.56 -9.52 5.96
CA GLU A 107 4.23 -9.14 5.43
C GLU A 107 4.00 -7.64 5.55
N TYR A 108 4.47 -6.99 6.61
CA TYR A 108 4.35 -5.54 6.74
C TYR A 108 5.15 -4.80 5.65
N TRP A 109 6.26 -5.37 5.18
CA TRP A 109 7.12 -4.72 4.20
C TRP A 109 6.49 -4.72 2.81
N VAL A 110 5.71 -5.75 2.50
CA VAL A 110 5.09 -5.96 1.19
C VAL A 110 3.63 -5.50 1.19
N LEU A 111 2.85 -5.83 2.22
CA LEU A 111 1.40 -5.59 2.25
C LEU A 111 1.00 -4.37 3.08
N GLY A 112 1.91 -3.82 3.89
CA GLY A 112 1.59 -2.76 4.85
C GLY A 112 0.69 -3.25 5.99
N HIS A 113 0.16 -2.31 6.78
CA HIS A 113 -0.83 -2.61 7.82
C HIS A 113 -2.16 -1.91 7.53
N PRO A 114 -3.29 -2.57 7.82
CA PRO A 114 -4.58 -1.94 7.68
C PRO A 114 -4.75 -0.79 8.68
N VAL A 115 -5.58 0.18 8.29
CA VAL A 115 -6.10 1.19 9.21
C VAL A 115 -7.44 0.68 9.70
N GLU A 116 -7.55 0.33 10.98
CA GLU A 116 -8.72 -0.39 11.49
C GLU A 116 -9.18 0.08 12.87
N SER A 117 -10.46 -0.18 13.13
CA SER A 117 -11.15 -0.10 14.41
C SER A 117 -11.74 -1.48 14.75
N GLU A 118 -12.49 -1.58 15.85
CA GLU A 118 -13.19 -2.84 16.18
C GLU A 118 -14.25 -3.25 15.14
N LYS A 119 -14.77 -2.31 14.34
CA LYS A 119 -15.93 -2.54 13.46
C LYS A 119 -15.63 -2.34 11.98
N PHE A 120 -14.54 -1.67 11.66
CA PHE A 120 -14.19 -1.32 10.31
C PHE A 120 -12.70 -1.51 10.08
N ARG A 121 -12.36 -2.06 8.92
CA ARG A 121 -11.00 -2.19 8.43
C ARG A 121 -10.95 -1.55 7.06
N LEU A 122 -10.15 -0.49 6.93
CA LEU A 122 -9.79 0.06 5.63
C LEU A 122 -8.88 -0.94 4.93
N ASP A 123 -9.30 -1.35 3.75
CA ASP A 123 -8.57 -2.27 2.90
C ASP A 123 -8.37 -1.63 1.53
N PRO A 124 -7.30 -0.83 1.33
CA PRO A 124 -7.09 -0.09 0.08
C PRO A 124 -7.17 -1.01 -1.15
N GLY A 125 -8.11 -0.75 -2.05
CA GLY A 125 -8.37 -1.60 -3.22
C GLY A 125 -9.06 -2.95 -2.91
N GLY A 126 -9.41 -3.22 -1.65
CA GLY A 126 -10.29 -4.32 -1.22
C GLY A 126 -9.68 -5.72 -1.25
N MET A 127 -8.35 -5.84 -1.16
CA MET A 127 -7.63 -7.09 -1.43
C MET A 127 -6.60 -7.47 -0.35
N GLY A 128 -6.75 -6.95 0.87
CA GLY A 128 -5.98 -7.30 2.06
C GLY A 128 -4.69 -6.50 2.28
N THR A 129 -4.57 -5.30 1.72
CA THR A 129 -3.36 -4.46 1.81
C THR A 129 -3.53 -3.32 2.81
N GLY A 130 -2.55 -2.42 2.87
CA GLY A 130 -2.55 -1.33 3.82
C GLY A 130 -1.41 -0.34 3.62
N ILE A 131 -1.01 0.28 4.72
CA ILE A 131 -0.10 1.43 4.73
C ILE A 131 1.16 1.09 5.52
N VAL A 132 2.32 1.50 4.99
CA VAL A 132 3.58 1.53 5.72
C VAL A 132 3.85 2.96 6.15
N ARG A 133 4.03 3.16 7.47
CA ARG A 133 4.26 4.50 8.03
C ARG A 133 5.62 5.06 7.64
N VAL A 134 5.69 6.37 7.41
CA VAL A 134 6.95 7.06 7.07
C VAL A 134 8.03 6.88 8.14
N GLU A 135 7.66 6.69 9.41
CA GLU A 135 8.59 6.42 10.51
C GLU A 135 9.27 5.05 10.39
N ASP A 136 8.59 4.07 9.79
CA ASP A 136 9.07 2.69 9.65
C ASP A 136 9.90 2.48 8.39
N VAL A 137 9.64 3.26 7.33
CA VAL A 137 10.39 3.23 6.06
C VAL A 137 11.92 3.21 6.24
N PRO A 138 12.57 4.11 7.01
CA PRO A 138 14.03 4.07 7.18
C PRO A 138 14.54 2.85 7.95
N ILE A 139 13.69 2.23 8.77
CA ILE A 139 14.02 1.00 9.52
C ILE A 139 13.98 -0.19 8.56
N ILE A 140 12.89 -0.31 7.79
CA ILE A 140 12.70 -1.39 6.81
C ILE A 140 13.77 -1.29 5.72
N PHE A 141 14.03 -0.10 5.18
CA PHE A 141 15.08 0.10 4.19
C PHE A 141 16.45 -0.38 4.68
N ARG A 142 16.82 -0.05 5.93
CA ARG A 142 18.08 -0.53 6.51
C ARG A 142 18.12 -2.04 6.64
N ASN A 143 17.04 -2.65 7.11
CA ASN A 143 16.94 -4.10 7.23
C ASN A 143 17.10 -4.80 5.87
N LEU A 144 16.49 -4.27 4.81
CA LEU A 144 16.65 -4.80 3.45
C LEU A 144 18.11 -4.72 2.96
N ILE A 145 18.83 -3.64 3.27
CA ILE A 145 20.26 -3.55 2.93
C ILE A 145 21.09 -4.57 3.72
N GLU A 146 20.82 -4.72 5.02
CA GLU A 146 21.55 -5.65 5.90
C GLU A 146 21.28 -7.12 5.57
N LEU A 147 20.05 -7.46 5.17
CA LEU A 147 19.62 -8.82 4.84
C LEU A 147 20.04 -9.28 3.44
N ARG A 148 20.42 -8.36 2.54
CA ARG A 148 20.65 -8.68 1.13
C ARG A 148 21.66 -9.80 0.90
N SER A 149 22.77 -9.81 1.65
CA SER A 149 23.79 -10.87 1.50
C SER A 149 23.26 -12.22 1.95
N GLN A 150 22.49 -12.25 3.05
CA GLN A 150 21.84 -13.48 3.53
C GLN A 150 20.79 -13.97 2.55
N PHE A 151 20.01 -13.07 1.95
CA PHE A 151 19.03 -13.42 0.92
C PHE A 151 19.69 -14.13 -0.28
N ILE A 152 20.85 -13.64 -0.75
CA ILE A 152 21.59 -14.23 -1.88
C ILE A 152 22.23 -15.57 -1.52
N GLU A 153 22.70 -15.72 -0.28
CA GLU A 153 23.32 -16.95 0.20
C GLU A 153 22.29 -18.01 0.62
N SER A 154 21.01 -17.66 0.70
CA SER A 154 19.96 -18.56 1.17
C SER A 154 19.58 -19.59 0.11
N GLU A 155 19.53 -20.84 0.54
CA GLU A 155 18.88 -21.91 -0.19
C GLU A 155 17.41 -21.95 0.23
N PHE A 156 16.55 -21.24 -0.51
CA PHE A 156 15.12 -21.27 -0.25
C PHE A 156 14.56 -22.68 -0.51
N SER A 157 13.77 -23.18 0.43
CA SER A 157 12.98 -24.40 0.24
C SER A 157 11.82 -24.16 -0.75
N GLU A 158 11.17 -25.22 -1.22
CA GLU A 158 10.00 -25.10 -2.12
C GLU A 158 9.00 -24.09 -1.54
N MET A 159 8.67 -23.07 -2.34
CA MET A 159 7.74 -22.00 -1.96
C MET A 159 6.31 -22.48 -2.20
N ASP A 160 5.87 -23.49 -1.42
CA ASP A 160 4.60 -24.20 -1.61
C ASP A 160 3.35 -23.29 -1.59
N ASN A 161 3.48 -22.04 -1.14
CA ASN A 161 2.41 -21.05 -1.07
C ASN A 161 2.52 -19.92 -2.11
N SER A 162 3.50 -19.92 -3.02
CA SER A 162 3.55 -18.91 -4.08
C SER A 162 2.46 -19.17 -5.13
N LEU A 163 1.80 -18.11 -5.57
CA LEU A 163 0.84 -18.13 -6.66
C LEU A 163 1.53 -18.29 -8.01
N TYR A 164 2.79 -17.84 -8.12
CA TYR A 164 3.60 -17.90 -9.32
C TYR A 164 4.95 -18.60 -9.06
N GLU A 165 5.45 -19.32 -10.06
CA GLU A 165 6.80 -19.89 -10.01
C GLU A 165 7.81 -18.82 -10.44
N TYR A 166 8.78 -18.53 -9.57
CA TYR A 166 9.86 -17.59 -9.83
C TYR A 166 11.22 -18.29 -9.78
N THR A 167 12.10 -17.94 -10.71
CA THR A 167 13.49 -18.36 -10.67
C THR A 167 14.28 -17.54 -9.64
N PHE A 168 15.39 -18.08 -9.15
CA PHE A 168 16.24 -17.37 -8.19
C PHE A 168 16.76 -15.99 -8.70
N PRO A 169 17.16 -15.83 -9.97
CA PRO A 169 17.47 -14.51 -10.53
C PRO A 169 16.31 -13.51 -10.45
N GLU A 170 15.08 -13.94 -10.80
CA GLU A 170 13.90 -13.08 -10.74
C GLU A 170 13.53 -12.68 -9.29
N LEU A 171 13.78 -13.57 -8.32
CA LEU A 171 13.65 -13.24 -6.89
C LEU A 171 14.66 -12.19 -6.42
N ILE A 172 15.90 -12.24 -6.91
CA ILE A 172 16.90 -11.21 -6.62
C ILE A 172 16.46 -9.87 -7.21
N GLU A 173 15.95 -9.87 -8.44
CA GLU A 173 15.40 -8.67 -9.08
C GLU A 173 14.25 -8.09 -8.26
N ALA A 174 13.27 -8.91 -7.85
CA ALA A 174 12.17 -8.48 -6.99
C ALA A 174 12.65 -7.93 -5.62
N TYR A 175 13.68 -8.53 -5.02
CA TYR A 175 14.28 -8.03 -3.79
C TYR A 175 14.93 -6.66 -3.99
N ASP A 176 15.67 -6.48 -5.09
CA ASP A 176 16.31 -5.22 -5.43
C ASP A 176 15.26 -4.14 -5.77
N GLU A 177 14.14 -4.49 -6.41
CA GLU A 177 12.97 -3.62 -6.63
C GLU A 177 12.32 -3.18 -5.31
N LEU A 178 12.07 -4.11 -4.38
CA LEU A 178 11.57 -3.77 -3.04
C LEU A 178 12.53 -2.83 -2.31
N THR A 179 13.82 -3.10 -2.40
CA THR A 179 14.86 -2.26 -1.79
C THR A 179 14.86 -0.86 -2.40
N GLN A 180 14.69 -0.75 -3.72
CA GLN A 180 14.60 0.53 -4.43
C GLN A 180 13.33 1.31 -4.05
N LEU A 181 12.18 0.65 -3.93
CA LEU A 181 10.93 1.24 -3.45
C LEU A 181 11.12 1.90 -2.07
N TYR A 182 11.70 1.15 -1.12
CA TYR A 182 11.97 1.68 0.22
C TYR A 182 13.03 2.78 0.24
N LYS A 183 14.01 2.72 -0.68
CA LYS A 183 14.98 3.80 -0.85
C LYS A 183 14.28 5.08 -1.30
N GLU A 184 13.41 5.02 -2.30
CA GLU A 184 12.67 6.17 -2.81
C GLU A 184 11.76 6.77 -1.73
N ALA A 185 10.97 5.94 -1.04
CA ALA A 185 10.14 6.39 0.07
C ALA A 185 10.97 7.10 1.16
N ASN A 186 12.15 6.55 1.49
CA ASN A 186 13.07 7.17 2.44
C ASN A 186 13.67 8.49 1.93
N ASP A 187 14.00 8.59 0.65
CA ASP A 187 14.56 9.80 0.04
C ASP A 187 13.52 10.93 0.02
N TYR A 188 12.26 10.62 -0.34
CA TYR A 188 11.15 11.57 -0.38
C TYR A 188 10.48 11.83 0.97
N LYS A 189 10.86 11.10 2.02
CA LYS A 189 10.26 11.17 3.36
C LYS A 189 8.75 10.91 3.31
N LYS A 190 8.37 9.86 2.58
CA LYS A 190 6.99 9.38 2.44
C LYS A 190 6.87 7.98 3.02
N GLY A 191 5.65 7.60 3.41
CA GLY A 191 5.30 6.21 3.64
C GLY A 191 4.90 5.55 2.33
N LEU A 192 4.28 4.37 2.43
CA LEU A 192 3.79 3.61 1.28
C LEU A 192 2.32 3.25 1.45
N LEU A 193 1.57 3.30 0.35
CA LEU A 193 0.24 2.70 0.23
C LEU A 193 0.35 1.49 -0.68
N MET A 194 -0.06 0.32 -0.19
CA MET A 194 -0.07 -0.94 -0.94
C MET A 194 -1.49 -1.26 -1.40
N THR A 195 -1.65 -1.77 -2.61
CA THR A 195 -2.92 -2.26 -3.20
C THR A 195 -2.61 -3.33 -4.25
N PHE A 196 -3.66 -3.96 -4.78
CA PHE A 196 -3.57 -4.89 -5.91
C PHE A 196 -4.24 -4.36 -7.21
#